data_AF-A0A931CX16-F1
#
_entry.id   AF-A0A931CX16-F1
#
_cell.length_a   1.000
_cell.length_b   1.000
_cell.length_c   1.000
_cell.angle_alpha   90.00
_cell.angle_beta   90.00
_cell.angle_gamma   90.00
#
_symmetry.space_group_name_H-M   'P 1'
#
loop_
_entity.id
_entity.type
_entity.pdbx_description
1 polymer ?
#
loop_
_entity_poly.entity_id
_entity_poly.type
_entity_poly.pdbx_seq_one_letter_code
_entity_poly.pdbx_strand_id
1 'polypeptide(L)'
;SIMPQKKNPDVAELVRGKTGRVVGNLMAIFTTMKSLPMAYNKDMQEDKEPLFDTVDTLSICLEVYTRMFPHITVHADRMKTACARGFLNATDFADYLVNKGMPFRQAHAVAGKAVALASSEKKELDDLSLAQFKDLSDRVTEDVYDFIRLDQVVARRISAGGTGFDNVRAAVEKAQKELNS
;
A
#
# COMPACT_ATOMS: atom_id res chain seq x y z
N SER A 1 -2.15 6.52 -33.45
CA SER A 1 -2.04 5.40 -32.48
C SER A 1 -3.22 4.47 -32.69
N ILE A 2 -2.99 3.14 -32.71
CA ILE A 2 -3.99 2.09 -33.03
C ILE A 2 -4.93 1.78 -31.84
N MET A 3 -4.54 2.11 -30.60
CA MET A 3 -5.27 1.73 -29.38
C MET A 3 -5.69 2.97 -28.56
N PRO A 4 -6.88 3.53 -28.77
CA PRO A 4 -7.35 4.76 -28.10
C PRO A 4 -7.48 4.63 -26.57
N GLN A 5 -7.67 3.42 -26.06
CA GLN A 5 -7.79 3.08 -24.64
C GLN A 5 -6.44 2.92 -23.93
N LYS A 6 -5.34 2.70 -24.67
CA LYS A 6 -4.02 2.44 -24.09
C LYS A 6 -3.35 3.76 -23.75
N LYS A 7 -3.27 4.07 -22.45
CA LYS A 7 -2.48 5.18 -21.91
C LYS A 7 -1.23 4.60 -21.24
N ASN A 8 -0.05 5.07 -21.62
CA ASN A 8 1.20 4.65 -21.01
C ASN A 8 1.51 5.53 -19.79
N PRO A 9 2.04 4.99 -18.69
CA PRO A 9 2.40 5.75 -17.50
C PRO A 9 3.78 6.42 -17.66
N ASP A 10 4.04 7.09 -18.79
CA ASP A 10 5.37 7.61 -19.17
C ASP A 10 5.98 8.49 -18.09
N VAL A 11 5.17 9.34 -17.43
CA VAL A 11 5.60 10.17 -16.30
C VAL A 11 6.20 9.33 -15.17
N ALA A 12 5.46 8.33 -14.70
CA ALA A 12 5.91 7.48 -13.59
C ALA A 12 7.12 6.65 -13.99
N GLU A 13 7.20 6.20 -15.25
CA GLU A 13 8.35 5.46 -15.78
C GLU A 13 9.61 6.33 -15.81
N LEU A 14 9.52 7.56 -16.30
CA LEU A 14 10.64 8.50 -16.37
C LEU A 14 11.11 8.92 -14.98
N VAL A 15 10.20 9.24 -14.06
CA VAL A 15 10.58 9.62 -12.69
C VAL A 15 11.27 8.45 -11.98
N ARG A 16 10.75 7.22 -12.13
CA ARG A 16 11.41 6.01 -11.60
C ARG A 16 12.80 5.81 -12.21
N GLY A 17 12.96 6.02 -13.51
CA GLY A 17 14.27 5.91 -14.17
C GLY A 17 15.28 6.95 -13.67
N LYS A 18 14.83 8.18 -13.40
CA LYS A 18 15.65 9.27 -12.87
C LYS A 18 16.23 9.01 -11.48
N THR A 19 15.67 8.06 -10.71
CA THR A 19 16.29 7.59 -9.46
C THR A 19 17.72 7.11 -9.69
N GLY A 20 17.99 6.38 -10.78
CA GLY A 20 19.34 5.90 -11.09
C GLY A 20 20.34 7.04 -11.30
N ARG A 21 19.91 8.14 -11.92
CA ARG A 21 20.72 9.35 -12.14
C ARG A 21 21.10 10.01 -10.82
N VAL A 22 20.13 10.23 -9.94
CA VAL A 22 20.35 10.85 -8.62
C VAL A 22 21.27 9.99 -7.73
N VAL A 23 21.08 8.67 -7.74
CA VAL A 23 21.97 7.75 -7.03
C VAL A 23 23.38 7.78 -7.61
N GLY A 24 23.52 7.85 -8.94
CA GLY A 24 24.81 8.01 -9.62
C GLY A 24 25.53 9.29 -9.19
N ASN A 25 24.82 10.41 -9.14
CA ASN A 25 25.35 11.70 -8.69
C ASN A 25 25.86 11.64 -7.25
N LEU A 26 25.11 10.98 -6.35
CA LEU A 26 25.55 10.76 -4.97
C LEU A 26 26.85 9.95 -4.91
N MET A 27 26.94 8.86 -5.68
CA MET A 27 28.14 8.01 -5.71
C MET A 27 29.34 8.74 -6.30
N ALA A 28 29.14 9.62 -7.28
CA ALA A 28 30.18 10.48 -7.83
C ALA A 28 30.77 11.38 -6.73
N ILE A 29 29.92 12.11 -5.99
CA ILE A 29 30.37 12.97 -4.89
C ILE A 29 31.10 12.18 -3.81
N PHE A 30 30.56 11.05 -3.36
CA PHE A 30 31.23 10.22 -2.35
C PHE A 30 32.60 9.74 -2.80
N THR A 31 32.74 9.40 -4.08
CA THR A 31 34.01 8.90 -4.62
C THR A 31 35.02 10.04 -4.80
N THR A 32 34.59 11.20 -5.29
CA THR A 32 35.43 12.41 -5.39
C THR A 32 35.95 12.85 -4.03
N MET A 33 35.09 12.81 -3.00
CA MET A 33 35.44 13.25 -1.65
C MET A 33 36.29 12.23 -0.86
N LYS A 34 36.33 10.97 -1.31
CA LYS A 34 37.00 9.88 -0.61
C LYS A 34 38.51 10.15 -0.50
N SER A 35 39.02 10.14 0.73
CA SER A 35 40.46 10.21 1.03
C SER A 35 41.16 11.50 0.55
N LEU A 36 40.41 12.59 0.32
CA LEU A 36 41.00 13.90 0.04
C LEU A 36 41.70 14.45 1.30
N PRO A 37 43.00 14.82 1.23
CA PRO A 37 43.69 15.45 2.34
C PRO A 37 43.17 16.88 2.55
N MET A 38 43.33 17.44 3.75
CA MET A 38 42.97 18.83 4.00
C MET A 38 43.99 19.80 3.35
N ALA A 39 43.60 21.00 2.93
CA ALA A 39 42.26 21.62 3.00
C ALA A 39 41.56 21.61 1.63
N TYR A 40 41.75 22.66 0.82
CA TYR A 40 41.16 22.75 -0.51
C TYR A 40 41.97 21.94 -1.54
N ASN A 41 41.26 21.11 -2.31
CA ASN A 41 41.81 20.40 -3.46
C ASN A 41 40.96 20.74 -4.69
N LYS A 42 41.60 20.80 -5.87
CA LYS A 42 40.92 21.22 -7.11
C LYS A 42 39.85 20.23 -7.55
N ASP A 43 39.97 18.97 -7.16
CA ASP A 43 38.98 17.88 -7.31
C ASP A 43 37.59 18.29 -6.81
N MET A 44 37.52 19.15 -5.77
CA MET A 44 36.26 19.68 -5.25
C MET A 44 35.52 20.58 -6.25
N GLN A 45 36.11 20.89 -7.41
CA GLN A 45 35.39 21.59 -8.47
C GLN A 45 34.25 20.73 -9.05
N GLU A 46 34.38 19.40 -9.00
CA GLU A 46 33.41 18.39 -9.47
C GLU A 46 32.15 18.28 -8.58
N ASP A 47 32.04 19.07 -7.51
CA ASP A 47 30.88 19.05 -6.61
C ASP A 47 29.60 19.66 -7.23
N LYS A 48 29.78 20.57 -8.20
CA LYS A 48 28.72 21.40 -8.76
C LYS A 48 27.83 20.65 -9.73
N GLU A 49 28.41 19.94 -10.69
CA GLU A 49 27.64 19.30 -11.76
C GLU A 49 26.67 18.23 -11.23
N PRO A 50 27.10 17.28 -10.36
CA PRO A 50 26.19 16.28 -9.80
C PRO A 50 25.11 16.91 -8.92
N LEU A 51 25.44 18.01 -8.22
CA LEU A 51 24.47 18.74 -7.39
C LEU A 51 23.41 19.44 -8.25
N PHE A 52 23.83 20.23 -9.23
CA PHE A 52 22.92 20.96 -10.12
C PHE A 52 22.02 19.98 -10.88
N ASP A 53 22.60 18.93 -11.43
CA ASP A 53 21.85 17.90 -12.13
C ASP A 53 20.80 17.21 -11.23
N THR A 54 21.14 16.97 -9.97
CA THR A 54 20.21 16.38 -9.00
C THR A 54 19.06 17.35 -8.68
N VAL A 55 19.36 18.63 -8.47
CA VAL A 55 18.36 19.66 -8.19
C VAL A 55 17.41 19.82 -9.38
N ASP A 56 17.94 19.93 -10.60
CA ASP A 56 17.15 20.03 -11.83
C ASP A 56 16.29 18.79 -12.03
N THR A 57 16.86 17.61 -11.84
CA THR A 57 16.16 16.34 -11.96
C THR A 57 15.01 16.25 -10.97
N LEU A 58 15.23 16.56 -9.69
CA LEU A 58 14.19 16.50 -8.66
C LEU A 58 13.08 17.52 -8.92
N SER A 59 13.45 18.75 -9.29
CA SER A 59 12.50 19.84 -9.55
C SER A 59 11.52 19.47 -10.67
N ILE A 60 12.05 18.94 -11.78
CA ILE A 60 11.23 18.47 -12.91
C ILE A 60 10.35 17.28 -12.49
N CYS A 61 10.89 16.31 -11.75
CA CYS A 61 10.11 15.15 -11.28
C CYS A 61 8.91 15.58 -10.43
N LEU A 62 9.12 16.51 -9.50
CA LEU A 62 8.06 17.04 -8.65
C LEU A 62 7.02 17.82 -9.47
N GLU A 63 7.47 18.70 -10.38
CA GLU A 63 6.58 19.49 -11.23
C GLU A 63 5.69 18.62 -12.12
N VAL A 64 6.24 17.56 -12.73
CA VAL A 64 5.45 16.68 -13.58
C VAL A 64 4.44 15.88 -12.73
N TYR A 65 4.82 15.44 -11.53
CA TYR A 65 3.87 14.78 -10.63
C TYR A 65 2.73 15.69 -10.18
N THR A 66 3.00 16.94 -9.78
CA THR A 66 1.94 17.88 -9.38
C THR A 66 0.95 18.15 -10.50
N ARG A 67 1.39 18.11 -11.76
CA ARG A 67 0.51 18.17 -12.94
C ARG A 67 -0.23 16.86 -13.21
N MET A 68 0.36 15.70 -12.93
CA MET A 68 -0.24 14.39 -13.21
C MET A 68 -1.31 13.99 -12.18
N PHE A 69 -1.05 14.17 -10.88
CA PHE A 69 -1.91 13.68 -9.80
C PHE A 69 -3.38 14.13 -9.90
N PRO A 70 -3.70 15.40 -10.21
CA PRO A 70 -5.09 15.86 -10.36
C PRO A 70 -5.88 15.16 -11.47
N HIS A 71 -5.20 14.50 -12.41
CA HIS A 71 -5.83 13.81 -13.54
C HIS A 71 -5.99 12.29 -13.32
N ILE A 72 -5.64 11.78 -12.13
CA ILE A 72 -5.85 10.38 -11.78
C ILE A 72 -7.34 10.11 -11.63
N THR A 73 -7.83 9.08 -12.32
CA THR A 73 -9.19 8.55 -12.15
C THR A 73 -9.14 7.25 -11.35
N VAL A 74 -9.83 7.23 -10.21
CA VAL A 74 -9.93 6.04 -9.36
C VAL A 74 -11.17 5.23 -9.77
N HIS A 75 -10.96 3.98 -10.18
CA HIS A 75 -12.05 3.06 -10.52
C HIS A 75 -12.51 2.27 -9.30
N ALA A 76 -13.24 2.94 -8.41
CA ALA A 76 -13.63 2.43 -7.09
C ALA A 76 -14.32 1.06 -7.14
N ASP A 77 -15.26 0.85 -8.08
CA ASP A 77 -15.96 -0.43 -8.22
C ASP A 77 -15.02 -1.58 -8.57
N ARG A 78 -14.09 -1.36 -9.52
CA ARG A 78 -13.11 -2.37 -9.91
C ARG A 78 -12.17 -2.71 -8.76
N MET A 79 -11.77 -1.70 -7.98
CA MET A 79 -10.96 -1.90 -6.77
C MET A 79 -11.73 -2.70 -5.71
N LYS A 80 -13.00 -2.35 -5.47
CA LYS A 80 -13.87 -3.07 -4.52
C LYS A 80 -14.05 -4.54 -4.93
N THR A 81 -14.31 -4.81 -6.21
CA THR A 81 -14.41 -6.19 -6.74
C THR A 81 -13.10 -6.95 -6.59
N ALA A 82 -11.95 -6.30 -6.76
CA ALA A 82 -10.65 -6.94 -6.56
C ALA A 82 -10.41 -7.27 -5.07
N CYS A 83 -10.80 -6.38 -4.15
CA CYS A 83 -10.68 -6.62 -2.71
C CYS A 83 -11.63 -7.71 -2.20
N ALA A 84 -12.77 -7.92 -2.86
CA ALA A 84 -13.73 -8.96 -2.51
C ALA A 84 -13.28 -10.38 -2.91
N ARG A 85 -12.08 -10.53 -3.47
CA ARG A 85 -11.57 -11.82 -3.96
C ARG A 85 -10.26 -12.19 -3.30
N GLY A 86 -10.01 -13.50 -3.21
CA GLY A 86 -8.73 -14.03 -2.73
C GLY A 86 -8.63 -14.06 -1.21
N PHE A 87 -9.75 -14.16 -0.49
CA PHE A 87 -9.78 -14.42 0.94
C PHE A 87 -9.04 -13.38 1.81
N LEU A 88 -9.04 -12.11 1.40
CA LEU A 88 -8.38 -11.03 2.16
C LEU A 88 -8.95 -10.86 3.58
N ASN A 89 -10.19 -11.31 3.81
CA ASN A 89 -10.86 -11.33 5.11
C ASN A 89 -10.63 -12.61 5.92
N ALA A 90 -9.81 -13.56 5.47
CA ALA A 90 -9.51 -14.79 6.22
C ALA A 90 -8.78 -14.50 7.54
N THR A 91 -7.89 -13.50 7.55
CA THR A 91 -7.24 -13.03 8.77
C THR A 91 -8.28 -12.47 9.75
N ASP A 92 -9.25 -11.71 9.25
CA ASP A 92 -10.35 -11.19 10.07
C ASP A 92 -11.26 -12.30 10.59
N PHE A 93 -11.48 -13.38 9.84
CA PHE A 93 -12.20 -14.54 10.36
C PHE A 93 -11.42 -15.24 11.49
N ALA A 94 -10.08 -15.30 11.41
CA ALA A 94 -9.28 -15.79 12.53
C ALA A 94 -9.40 -14.85 13.75
N ASP A 95 -9.30 -13.54 13.56
CA ASP A 95 -9.49 -12.54 14.62
C ASP A 95 -10.89 -12.62 15.26
N TYR A 96 -11.93 -12.89 14.46
CA TYR A 96 -13.29 -13.14 14.94
C TYR A 96 -13.32 -14.31 15.93
N LEU A 97 -12.70 -15.43 15.60
CA LEU A 97 -12.65 -16.60 16.48
C LEU A 97 -11.82 -16.32 17.75
N VAL A 98 -10.74 -15.53 17.62
CA VAL A 98 -9.95 -15.08 18.77
C VAL A 98 -10.78 -14.21 19.71
N ASN A 99 -11.57 -13.29 19.18
CA ASN A 99 -12.50 -12.48 19.96
C ASN A 99 -13.58 -13.32 20.67
N LYS A 100 -13.89 -14.52 20.15
CA LYS A 100 -14.77 -15.52 20.78
C LYS A 100 -14.00 -16.47 21.72
N GLY A 101 -12.76 -16.14 22.09
CA GLY A 101 -11.95 -16.86 23.07
C GLY A 101 -11.16 -18.04 22.52
N MET A 102 -11.03 -18.21 21.20
CA MET A 102 -10.20 -19.25 20.60
C MET A 102 -8.72 -18.82 20.59
N PRO A 103 -7.76 -19.67 21.00
CA PRO A 103 -6.34 -19.36 20.83
C PRO A 103 -5.98 -19.13 19.35
N PHE A 104 -5.16 -18.11 19.06
CA PHE A 104 -4.85 -17.69 17.68
C PHE A 104 -4.39 -18.84 16.78
N ARG A 105 -3.53 -19.74 17.27
CA ARG A 105 -3.08 -20.91 16.48
C ARG A 105 -4.22 -21.81 16.02
N GLN A 106 -5.24 -21.99 16.86
CA GLN A 106 -6.43 -22.77 16.52
C GLN A 106 -7.33 -21.97 15.57
N ALA A 107 -7.53 -20.68 15.83
CA ALA A 107 -8.33 -19.78 14.98
C ALA A 107 -7.77 -19.72 13.55
N HIS A 108 -6.45 -19.57 13.41
CA HIS A 108 -5.76 -19.61 12.13
C HIS A 108 -5.94 -20.95 11.40
N ALA A 109 -5.90 -22.07 12.12
CA ALA A 109 -6.14 -23.39 11.52
C ALA A 109 -7.60 -23.54 11.04
N VAL A 110 -8.58 -23.03 11.79
CA VAL A 110 -10.00 -23.02 11.40
C VAL A 110 -10.21 -22.12 10.19
N ALA A 111 -9.62 -20.93 10.17
CA ALA A 111 -9.67 -20.02 9.03
C ALA A 111 -9.07 -20.64 7.76
N GLY A 112 -7.94 -21.34 7.88
CA GLY A 112 -7.35 -22.09 6.76
C GLY A 112 -8.29 -23.17 6.20
N LYS A 113 -9.03 -23.88 7.07
CA LYS A 113 -10.06 -24.85 6.65
C LYS A 113 -11.24 -24.17 5.97
N ALA A 114 -11.68 -23.01 6.47
CA ALA A 114 -12.76 -22.22 5.85
C ALA A 114 -12.37 -21.76 4.44
N VAL A 115 -11.15 -21.27 4.27
CA VAL A 115 -10.60 -20.89 2.95
C VAL A 115 -10.54 -22.09 2.01
N ALA A 116 -10.06 -23.25 2.49
CA ALA A 116 -10.00 -24.46 1.67
C ALA A 116 -11.40 -24.94 1.22
N LEU A 117 -12.40 -24.85 2.11
CA LEU A 117 -13.80 -25.17 1.80
C LEU A 117 -14.41 -24.20 0.79
N ALA A 118 -14.27 -22.89 1.01
CA ALA A 118 -14.78 -21.89 0.09
C ALA A 118 -14.12 -22.02 -1.30
N SER A 119 -12.80 -22.22 -1.34
CA SER A 119 -12.05 -22.40 -2.58
C SER A 119 -12.47 -23.66 -3.35
N SER A 120 -12.71 -24.79 -2.67
CA SER A 120 -13.18 -26.02 -3.33
C SER A 120 -14.59 -25.86 -3.91
N GLU A 121 -15.42 -25.01 -3.31
CA GLU A 121 -16.75 -24.66 -3.81
C GLU A 121 -16.76 -23.48 -4.81
N LYS A 122 -15.59 -22.92 -5.16
CA LYS A 122 -15.45 -21.71 -6.00
C LYS A 122 -16.23 -20.50 -5.45
N LYS A 123 -16.18 -20.34 -4.13
CA LYS A 123 -16.84 -19.30 -3.34
C LYS A 123 -15.80 -18.47 -2.60
N GLU A 124 -16.20 -17.29 -2.13
CA GLU A 124 -15.44 -16.54 -1.13
C GLU A 124 -15.96 -16.86 0.28
N LEU A 125 -15.29 -16.36 1.33
CA LEU A 125 -15.72 -16.60 2.71
C LEU A 125 -17.11 -16.02 3.00
N ASP A 126 -17.46 -14.90 2.37
CA ASP A 126 -18.77 -14.26 2.52
C ASP A 126 -19.93 -15.11 1.94
N ASP A 127 -19.62 -16.07 1.07
CA ASP A 127 -20.61 -16.95 0.41
C ASP A 127 -20.82 -18.28 1.16
N LEU A 128 -20.03 -18.57 2.20
CA LEU A 128 -20.22 -19.76 3.02
C LEU A 128 -21.47 -19.59 3.89
N SER A 129 -22.28 -20.64 3.97
CA SER A 129 -23.46 -20.65 4.84
C SER A 129 -23.09 -20.73 6.32
N LEU A 130 -24.02 -20.32 7.19
CA LEU A 130 -23.80 -20.38 8.64
C LEU A 130 -23.61 -21.82 9.11
N ALA A 131 -24.29 -22.78 8.48
CA ALA A 131 -24.11 -24.20 8.75
C ALA A 131 -22.67 -24.65 8.44
N GLN A 132 -22.13 -24.28 7.28
CA GLN A 132 -20.73 -24.58 6.91
C GLN A 132 -19.74 -23.94 7.88
N PHE A 133 -19.99 -22.72 8.34
CA PHE A 133 -19.17 -22.09 9.37
C PHE A 133 -19.26 -22.81 10.72
N LYS A 134 -20.45 -23.25 11.13
CA LYS A 134 -20.67 -23.99 12.38
C LYS A 134 -20.01 -25.37 12.35
N ASP A 135 -20.00 -26.04 11.21
CA ASP A 135 -19.26 -27.31 11.03
C ASP A 135 -17.76 -27.14 11.27
N LEU A 136 -17.23 -25.92 11.07
CA LEU A 136 -15.82 -25.59 11.33
C LEU A 136 -15.59 -25.13 12.78
N SER A 137 -16.54 -24.40 13.37
CA SER A 137 -16.52 -24.07 14.81
C SER A 137 -17.90 -23.66 15.34
N ASP A 138 -18.29 -24.26 16.46
CA ASP A 138 -19.50 -23.91 17.23
C ASP A 138 -19.52 -22.46 17.76
N ARG A 139 -18.37 -21.76 17.73
CA ARG A 139 -18.24 -20.35 18.14
C ARG A 139 -18.73 -19.36 17.08
N VAL A 140 -19.03 -19.83 15.86
CA VAL A 140 -19.50 -18.96 14.78
C VAL A 140 -21.00 -18.70 14.90
N THR A 141 -21.36 -17.42 14.88
CA THR A 141 -22.74 -16.91 14.89
C THR A 141 -22.99 -16.02 13.68
N GLU A 142 -24.23 -15.55 13.47
CA GLU A 142 -24.59 -14.75 12.29
C GLU A 142 -23.82 -13.41 12.18
N ASP A 143 -23.27 -12.92 13.28
CA ASP A 143 -22.39 -11.75 13.33
C ASP A 143 -21.08 -11.92 12.54
N VAL A 144 -20.72 -13.15 12.15
CA VAL A 144 -19.53 -13.40 11.31
C VAL A 144 -19.59 -12.64 10.00
N TYR A 145 -20.75 -12.57 9.34
CA TYR A 145 -20.89 -11.93 8.03
C TYR A 145 -20.67 -10.42 8.11
N ASP A 146 -21.12 -9.79 9.20
CA ASP A 146 -20.82 -8.38 9.44
C ASP A 146 -19.35 -8.19 9.82
N PHE A 147 -18.81 -9.08 10.65
CA PHE A 147 -17.41 -9.00 11.07
C PHE A 147 -16.44 -9.11 9.90
N ILE A 148 -16.60 -10.07 8.98
CA ILE A 148 -15.65 -10.27 7.88
C ILE A 148 -15.94 -9.39 6.66
N ARG A 149 -16.98 -8.55 6.71
CA ARG A 149 -17.34 -7.63 5.62
C ARG A 149 -16.23 -6.60 5.38
N LEU A 150 -15.85 -6.38 4.13
CA LEU A 150 -14.72 -5.53 3.74
C LEU A 150 -14.69 -4.15 4.41
N ASP A 151 -15.82 -3.44 4.45
CA ASP A 151 -15.94 -2.12 5.09
C ASP A 151 -15.70 -2.20 6.60
N GLN A 152 -16.16 -3.26 7.26
CA GLN A 152 -15.95 -3.48 8.69
C GLN A 152 -14.49 -3.87 8.99
N VAL A 153 -13.90 -4.71 8.15
CA VAL A 153 -12.46 -5.05 8.20
C VAL A 153 -11.61 -3.79 8.18
N VAL A 154 -11.88 -2.87 7.24
CA VAL A 154 -11.16 -1.61 7.12
C VAL A 154 -11.44 -0.71 8.33
N ALA A 155 -12.72 -0.55 8.72
CA ALA A 155 -13.13 0.31 9.82
C ALA A 155 -12.47 -0.05 11.16
N ARG A 156 -12.23 -1.34 11.42
CA ARG A 156 -11.61 -1.81 12.67
C ARG A 156 -10.12 -1.53 12.79
N ARG A 157 -9.42 -1.13 11.73
CA ARG A 157 -7.98 -0.82 11.79
C ARG A 157 -7.74 0.58 12.38
N ILE A 158 -8.08 0.75 13.66
CA ILE A 158 -8.07 2.03 14.38
C ILE A 158 -6.76 2.33 15.12
N SER A 159 -5.78 1.42 15.11
CA SER A 159 -4.44 1.70 15.65
C SER A 159 -3.81 2.91 14.96
N ALA A 160 -2.87 3.59 15.63
CA ALA A 160 -2.12 4.70 15.01
C ALA A 160 -1.53 4.28 13.64
N GLY A 161 -1.81 5.06 12.60
CA GLY A 161 -1.42 4.75 11.21
C GLY A 161 -2.26 3.67 10.49
N GLY A 162 -3.30 3.14 11.14
CA GLY A 162 -4.21 2.16 10.57
C GLY A 162 -5.13 2.71 9.47
N THR A 163 -5.73 1.82 8.71
CA THR A 163 -6.57 2.13 7.54
C THR A 163 -8.02 2.47 7.88
N GLY A 164 -8.40 2.53 9.16
CA GLY A 164 -9.74 2.91 9.60
C GLY A 164 -10.15 4.27 9.02
N PHE A 165 -11.43 4.42 8.68
CA PHE A 165 -11.92 5.62 8.00
C PHE A 165 -11.63 6.91 8.77
N ASP A 166 -11.80 6.89 10.10
CA ASP A 166 -11.50 8.03 10.95
C ASP A 166 -9.99 8.29 11.08
N ASN A 167 -9.17 7.23 11.11
CA ASN A 167 -7.71 7.34 11.11
C ASN A 167 -7.19 7.99 9.82
N VAL A 168 -7.70 7.56 8.66
CA VAL A 168 -7.33 8.14 7.36
C VAL A 168 -7.78 9.60 7.28
N ARG A 169 -9.01 9.92 7.73
CA ARG A 169 -9.50 11.31 7.77
C ARG A 169 -8.60 12.19 8.64
N ALA A 170 -8.28 11.74 9.85
CA ALA A 170 -7.38 12.45 10.75
C ALA A 170 -5.97 12.63 10.17
N ALA A 171 -5.45 11.62 9.45
CA ALA A 171 -4.15 11.70 8.79
C ALA A 171 -4.13 12.74 7.66
N VAL A 172 -5.21 12.82 6.87
CA VAL A 172 -5.37 13.85 5.82
C VAL A 172 -5.44 15.25 6.43
N GLU A 173 -6.24 15.44 7.48
CA GLU A 173 -6.34 16.72 8.18
C GLU A 173 -5.00 17.16 8.79
N LYS A 174 -4.26 16.22 9.37
CA LYS A 174 -2.92 16.47 9.90
C LYS A 174 -1.96 16.93 8.80
N ALA A 175 -1.90 16.19 7.69
CA ALA A 175 -1.04 16.54 6.56
C ALA A 175 -1.39 17.92 5.97
N GLN A 176 -2.67 18.26 5.87
CA GLN A 176 -3.10 19.59 5.43
C GLN A 176 -2.63 20.71 6.37
N LYS A 177 -2.65 20.48 7.69
CA LYS A 177 -2.15 21.47 8.67
C LYS A 177 -0.65 21.67 8.54
N GLU A 178 0.12 20.59 8.39
CA GLU A 178 1.59 20.63 8.24
C GLU A 178 2.04 21.29 6.93
N LEU A 179 1.26 21.16 5.86
CA LEU A 179 1.57 21.80 4.56
C LEU A 179 1.19 23.28 4.51
N ASN A 180 0.24 23.71 5.34
CA ASN A 180 -0.24 25.09 5.39
C ASN A 180 0.41 25.93 6.50
N SER A 181 1.21 25.31 7.37
CA SER A 181 2.00 25.96 8.43
C SER A 181 3.38 26.37 7.92
#